data_AF-A0A3P3Z168-F1
#
_entry.id   AF-A0A3P3Z168-F1
#
_cell.length_a   1.000
_cell.length_b   1.000
_cell.length_c   1.000
_cell.angle_alpha   90.00
_cell.angle_beta   90.00
_cell.angle_gamma   90.00
#
_symmetry.space_group_name_H-M   'P 1'
#
loop_
_entity.id
_entity.type
_entity.pdbx_description
1 polymer ?
#
loop_
_entity_poly.entity_id
_entity_poly.type
_entity_poly.pdbx_seq_one_letter_code
_entity_poly.pdbx_strand_id
1 'polypeptide(L)'
;MGSWDSAYGDDAMDTRKLYCKALVHASGGSRLARDWIAGYSALTSPDPSLIYTALQHDATEADVQELREHILGRLLAQESPRQGGCSGGSRENEVRAKFDMNEESEKEVVVPDAGDAAPEPAVAPNCGGQCNMHEGDDEDGASEATSPPITSESIRDAEHCLLQRSREVRCFMYDAMTASLFHSNNELRAVEAARRHTFSIGSNLFGLSFDELTALWRLVEAELLLKKEKVKVLGQPWGE
;
A
#
# COMPACT_ATOMS: atom_id res chain seq x y z
N MET A 1 7.15 25.69 -1.03
CA MET A 1 5.80 25.35 -1.48
C MET A 1 5.93 24.75 -2.87
N GLY A 2 5.40 23.55 -3.11
CA GLY A 2 5.41 22.93 -4.44
C GLY A 2 4.43 23.66 -5.38
N SER A 3 4.68 23.62 -6.69
CA SER A 3 3.74 24.17 -7.67
C SER A 3 2.48 23.30 -7.74
N TRP A 4 1.32 23.94 -7.84
CA TRP A 4 0.04 23.25 -8.03
C TRP A 4 -0.03 22.52 -9.39
N ASP A 5 0.73 22.96 -10.40
CA ASP A 5 0.85 22.24 -11.68
C ASP A 5 1.44 20.83 -11.51
N SER A 6 2.34 20.65 -10.53
CA SER A 6 2.91 19.34 -10.20
C SER A 6 1.89 18.38 -9.60
N ALA A 7 0.74 18.87 -9.10
CA ALA A 7 -0.30 18.03 -8.53
C ALA A 7 -1.10 17.29 -9.62
N TYR A 8 -1.04 17.70 -10.88
CA TYR A 8 -1.72 17.05 -12.01
C TYR A 8 -0.76 16.53 -13.08
N GLY A 9 0.54 16.44 -12.78
CA GLY A 9 1.47 15.69 -13.62
C GLY A 9 1.12 14.20 -13.66
N ASP A 10 1.40 13.53 -14.77
CA ASP A 10 0.97 12.15 -15.04
C ASP A 10 1.34 11.18 -13.90
N ASP A 11 2.59 11.24 -13.40
CA ASP A 11 3.11 10.47 -12.26
C ASP A 11 2.26 10.63 -10.98
N ALA A 12 1.82 11.85 -10.68
CA ALA A 12 0.96 12.12 -9.52
C ALA A 12 -0.46 11.57 -9.72
N MET A 13 -0.98 11.59 -10.95
CA MET A 13 -2.27 11.00 -11.28
C MET A 13 -2.24 9.48 -11.28
N ASP A 14 -1.18 8.86 -11.79
CA ASP A 14 -1.03 7.41 -11.79
C ASP A 14 -0.83 6.87 -10.36
N THR A 15 -0.07 7.59 -9.52
CA THR A 15 -0.01 7.31 -8.06
C THR A 15 -1.40 7.37 -7.41
N ARG A 16 -2.27 8.33 -7.78
CA ARG A 16 -3.65 8.39 -7.26
C ARG A 16 -4.53 7.25 -7.76
N LYS A 17 -4.41 6.84 -9.03
CA LYS A 17 -5.14 5.70 -9.58
C LYS A 17 -4.75 4.41 -8.85
N LEU A 18 -3.45 4.20 -8.65
CA LEU A 18 -2.90 3.09 -7.89
C LEU A 18 -3.43 3.05 -6.46
N TYR A 19 -3.37 4.18 -5.75
CA TYR A 19 -3.95 4.34 -4.41
C TYR A 19 -5.45 4.03 -4.39
N CYS A 20 -6.21 4.54 -5.37
CA CYS A 20 -7.66 4.32 -5.47
C CYS A 20 -8.01 2.83 -5.66
N LYS A 21 -7.34 2.14 -6.60
CA LYS A 21 -7.52 0.69 -6.81
C LYS A 21 -7.26 -0.12 -5.53
N ALA A 22 -6.09 0.10 -4.92
CA ALA A 22 -5.68 -0.58 -3.69
C ALA A 22 -6.67 -0.30 -2.54
N LEU A 23 -7.16 0.93 -2.43
CA LEU A 23 -8.10 1.35 -1.39
C LEU A 23 -9.48 0.70 -1.55
N VAL A 24 -9.95 0.47 -2.77
CA VAL A 24 -11.18 -0.30 -3.03
C VAL A 24 -11.01 -1.74 -2.51
N HIS A 25 -9.89 -2.42 -2.80
CA HIS A 25 -9.67 -3.78 -2.28
C HIS A 25 -9.50 -3.77 -0.74
N ALA A 26 -8.67 -2.88 -0.21
CA ALA A 26 -8.34 -2.84 1.22
C ALA A 26 -9.53 -2.47 2.12
N SER A 27 -10.50 -1.72 1.60
CA SER A 27 -11.76 -1.42 2.29
C SER A 27 -12.82 -2.53 2.16
N GLY A 28 -12.49 -3.64 1.49
CA GLY A 28 -13.38 -4.79 1.29
C GLY A 28 -14.32 -4.68 0.09
N GLY A 29 -14.11 -3.72 -0.82
CA GLY A 29 -14.78 -3.62 -2.12
C GLY A 29 -16.29 -3.34 -2.09
N SER A 30 -16.89 -3.16 -0.92
CA SER A 30 -18.33 -2.97 -0.76
C SER A 30 -18.82 -1.70 -1.45
N ARG A 31 -20.09 -1.68 -1.90
CA ARG A 31 -20.68 -0.50 -2.53
C ARG A 31 -20.53 0.77 -1.68
N LEU A 32 -20.78 0.67 -0.36
CA LEU A 32 -20.66 1.82 0.54
C LEU A 32 -19.22 2.32 0.64
N ALA A 33 -18.24 1.41 0.74
CA ALA A 33 -16.83 1.79 0.72
C ALA A 33 -16.45 2.49 -0.60
N ARG A 34 -16.94 1.98 -1.75
CA ARG A 34 -16.75 2.61 -3.06
C ARG A 34 -17.40 4.00 -3.15
N ASP A 35 -18.61 4.17 -2.64
CA ASP A 35 -19.31 5.45 -2.58
C ASP A 35 -18.51 6.48 -1.73
N TRP A 36 -17.87 6.04 -0.63
CA TRP A 36 -16.95 6.88 0.15
C TRP A 36 -15.70 7.27 -0.64
N ILE A 37 -15.01 6.31 -1.27
CA ILE A 37 -13.78 6.55 -2.03
C ILE A 37 -14.05 7.49 -3.22
N ALA A 38 -15.18 7.30 -3.91
CA ALA A 38 -15.61 8.17 -5.01
C ALA A 38 -15.89 9.60 -4.51
N GLY A 39 -16.61 9.75 -3.39
CA GLY A 39 -16.87 11.05 -2.77
C GLY A 39 -15.59 11.75 -2.28
N TYR A 40 -14.68 11.01 -1.65
CA TYR A 40 -13.38 11.53 -1.20
C TYR A 40 -12.50 11.96 -2.38
N SER A 41 -12.48 11.17 -3.46
CA SER A 41 -11.77 11.51 -4.69
C SER A 41 -12.36 12.78 -5.34
N ALA A 42 -13.69 12.88 -5.46
CA ALA A 42 -14.36 14.08 -5.98
C ALA A 42 -14.06 15.36 -5.16
N LEU A 43 -13.77 15.24 -3.86
CA LEU A 43 -13.41 16.38 -3.00
C LEU A 43 -11.92 16.74 -3.02
N THR A 44 -11.03 15.76 -3.21
CA THR A 44 -9.57 15.94 -3.08
C THR A 44 -8.82 16.05 -4.40
N SER A 45 -9.34 15.42 -5.46
CA SER A 45 -8.78 15.41 -6.81
C SER A 45 -9.91 15.07 -7.79
N PRO A 46 -10.72 16.05 -8.25
CA PRO A 46 -11.96 15.85 -9.02
C PRO A 46 -11.71 15.41 -10.48
N ASP A 47 -10.98 14.33 -10.64
CA ASP A 47 -10.71 13.67 -11.91
C ASP A 47 -11.74 12.53 -12.15
N PRO A 48 -12.43 12.50 -13.31
CA PRO A 48 -13.42 11.47 -13.60
C PRO A 48 -12.88 10.03 -13.59
N SER A 49 -11.60 9.81 -13.90
CA SER A 49 -11.03 8.46 -13.92
C SER A 49 -10.91 7.88 -12.51
N LEU A 50 -10.59 8.70 -11.49
CA LEU A 50 -10.53 8.25 -10.09
C LEU A 50 -11.92 7.85 -9.57
N ILE A 51 -12.96 8.63 -9.93
CA ILE A 51 -14.36 8.33 -9.60
C ILE A 51 -14.80 7.04 -10.29
N TYR A 52 -14.44 6.87 -11.58
CA TYR A 52 -14.72 5.64 -12.33
C TYR A 52 -14.03 4.42 -11.71
N THR A 53 -12.74 4.52 -11.38
CA THR A 53 -11.97 3.47 -10.69
C THR A 53 -12.62 3.09 -9.37
N ALA A 54 -12.97 4.06 -8.50
CA ALA A 54 -13.62 3.79 -7.23
C ALA A 54 -14.91 2.96 -7.40
N LEU A 55 -15.77 3.36 -8.34
CA LEU A 55 -17.09 2.76 -8.53
C LEU A 55 -17.08 1.46 -9.33
N GLN A 56 -16.14 1.26 -10.27
CA GLN A 56 -16.21 0.20 -11.28
C GLN A 56 -14.98 -0.70 -11.39
N HIS A 57 -13.82 -0.36 -10.80
CA HIS A 57 -12.63 -1.23 -10.84
C HIS A 57 -12.87 -2.54 -10.09
N ASP A 58 -12.50 -3.67 -10.69
CA ASP A 58 -12.56 -4.98 -10.04
C ASP A 58 -11.28 -5.19 -9.21
N ALA A 59 -11.38 -4.90 -7.92
CA ALA A 59 -10.22 -4.65 -7.08
C ALA A 59 -9.72 -5.92 -6.37
N THR A 60 -8.45 -6.22 -6.56
CA THR A 60 -7.79 -7.45 -6.13
C THR A 60 -6.65 -7.18 -5.14
N GLU A 61 -6.14 -8.24 -4.48
CA GLU A 61 -4.98 -8.11 -3.60
C GLU A 61 -3.73 -7.62 -4.36
N ALA A 62 -3.63 -7.93 -5.65
CA ALA A 62 -2.56 -7.45 -6.53
C ALA A 62 -2.53 -5.92 -6.65
N ASP A 63 -3.68 -5.23 -6.61
CA ASP A 63 -3.70 -3.75 -6.60
C ASP A 63 -3.05 -3.19 -5.32
N VAL A 64 -3.18 -3.88 -4.18
CA VAL A 64 -2.54 -3.50 -2.91
C VAL A 64 -1.05 -3.81 -2.92
N GLN A 65 -0.64 -4.92 -3.55
CA GLN A 65 0.76 -5.28 -3.76
C GLN A 65 1.46 -4.27 -4.70
N GLU A 66 0.80 -3.84 -5.78
CA GLU A 66 1.31 -2.79 -6.70
C GLU A 66 1.55 -1.47 -5.93
N LEU A 67 0.62 -1.09 -5.03
CA LEU A 67 0.80 0.08 -4.16
C LEU A 67 1.96 -0.10 -3.15
N ARG A 68 2.06 -1.29 -2.53
CA ARG A 68 3.16 -1.64 -1.60
C ARG A 68 4.52 -1.48 -2.27
N GLU A 69 4.67 -2.00 -3.48
CA GLU A 69 5.90 -1.94 -4.28
C GLU A 69 6.23 -0.49 -4.69
N HIS A 70 5.24 0.30 -5.10
CA HIS A 70 5.41 1.73 -5.39
C HIS A 70 5.91 2.52 -4.16
N ILE A 71 5.33 2.27 -2.97
CA ILE A 71 5.77 2.91 -1.71
C ILE A 71 7.20 2.48 -1.37
N LEU A 72 7.53 1.18 -1.45
CA LEU A 72 8.88 0.68 -1.20
C LEU A 72 9.92 1.31 -2.14
N GLY A 73 9.66 1.32 -3.45
CA GLY A 73 10.54 1.92 -4.45
C GLY A 73 10.82 3.40 -4.17
N ARG A 74 9.79 4.16 -3.75
CA ARG A 74 9.94 5.56 -3.32
C ARG A 74 10.75 5.73 -2.05
N LEU A 75 10.58 4.86 -1.05
CA LEU A 75 11.33 4.93 0.20
C LEU A 75 12.82 4.64 -0.04
N LEU A 76 13.14 3.59 -0.80
CA LEU A 76 14.50 3.23 -1.18
C LEU A 76 15.18 4.33 -2.02
N ALA A 77 14.45 4.91 -2.97
CA ALA A 77 14.92 6.04 -3.78
C ALA A 77 15.20 7.32 -2.96
N GLN A 78 14.55 7.50 -1.81
CA GLN A 78 14.80 8.63 -0.89
C GLN A 78 16.00 8.41 0.04
N GLU A 79 16.43 7.17 0.25
CA GLU A 79 17.59 6.82 1.09
C GLU A 79 18.91 6.90 0.29
N SER A 80 18.86 6.52 -0.99
CA SER A 80 19.98 6.56 -1.96
C SER A 80 20.66 7.93 -2.22
N PRO A 81 20.04 9.13 -2.12
CA PRO A 81 20.67 10.39 -2.57
C PRO A 81 21.77 10.97 -1.68
N ARG A 82 22.10 10.35 -0.53
CA ARG A 82 23.01 10.95 0.47
C ARG A 82 24.48 10.53 0.38
N GLN A 83 24.85 9.66 -0.57
CA GLN A 83 26.21 9.12 -0.68
C GLN A 83 26.88 9.42 -2.03
N GLY A 84 27.04 10.71 -2.36
CA GLY A 84 27.63 11.13 -3.64
C GLY A 84 27.98 12.62 -3.77
N GLY A 85 28.21 13.34 -2.67
CA GLY A 85 28.41 14.79 -2.66
C GLY A 85 29.87 15.25 -2.74
N CYS A 86 30.63 14.92 -3.79
CA CYS A 86 31.98 15.48 -3.97
C CYS A 86 32.46 15.52 -5.43
N SER A 87 32.63 16.73 -5.99
CA SER A 87 33.37 17.10 -7.22
C SER A 87 33.07 16.35 -8.54
N GLY A 88 33.01 17.01 -9.70
CA GLY A 88 33.19 18.43 -10.01
C GLY A 88 32.82 18.67 -11.49
N GLY A 89 32.56 19.93 -11.87
CA GLY A 89 32.04 20.22 -13.19
C GLY A 89 33.06 20.06 -14.33
N SER A 90 32.61 19.56 -15.48
CA SER A 90 33.08 20.04 -16.78
C SER A 90 31.96 19.94 -17.81
N ARG A 91 32.09 20.74 -18.87
CA ARG A 91 31.06 21.05 -19.87
C ARG A 91 31.16 20.17 -21.12
N GLU A 92 30.05 20.13 -21.85
CA GLU A 92 29.96 20.01 -23.32
C GLU A 92 30.59 18.77 -24.00
N ASN A 93 29.76 17.88 -24.56
CA ASN A 93 29.39 18.08 -25.97
C ASN A 93 28.25 17.20 -26.48
N GLU A 94 27.55 17.73 -27.49
CA GLU A 94 26.47 17.13 -28.25
C GLU A 94 27.03 16.32 -29.43
N VAL A 95 26.60 15.05 -29.60
CA VAL A 95 26.67 14.37 -30.91
C VAL A 95 25.38 13.60 -31.17
N ARG A 96 24.57 14.15 -32.09
CA ARG A 96 23.41 13.49 -32.71
C ARG A 96 23.89 12.44 -33.71
N ALA A 97 23.38 11.21 -33.59
CA ALA A 97 23.40 10.22 -34.68
C ALA A 97 21.99 9.64 -34.86
N LYS A 98 21.38 9.92 -36.01
CA LYS A 98 20.22 9.17 -36.53
C LYS A 98 20.74 8.11 -37.49
N PHE A 99 20.15 6.93 -37.49
CA PHE A 99 19.97 6.12 -38.70
C PHE A 99 18.67 5.33 -38.61
N ASP A 100 17.94 5.27 -39.72
CA ASP A 100 16.61 4.69 -39.88
C ASP A 100 16.67 3.28 -40.54
N MET A 101 15.51 2.59 -40.58
CA MET A 101 15.14 1.46 -41.47
C MET A 101 15.73 0.07 -41.12
N ASN A 102 15.05 -1.07 -41.34
CA ASN A 102 13.63 -1.41 -41.61
C ASN A 102 13.45 -2.97 -41.47
N GLU A 103 12.23 -3.48 -41.74
CA GLU A 103 11.84 -4.85 -42.15
C GLU A 103 11.36 -5.88 -41.09
N GLU A 104 10.02 -6.02 -41.06
CA GLU A 104 9.19 -7.23 -41.18
C GLU A 104 9.70 -8.64 -40.77
N SER A 105 8.90 -9.33 -39.95
CA SER A 105 8.31 -10.64 -40.33
C SER A 105 7.05 -11.00 -39.51
N GLU A 106 6.24 -11.94 -40.00
CA GLU A 106 4.87 -12.23 -39.52
C GLU A 106 4.71 -13.53 -38.68
N LYS A 107 3.58 -13.62 -37.93
CA LYS A 107 2.84 -14.85 -37.50
C LYS A 107 3.57 -15.82 -36.52
N GLU A 108 2.92 -16.75 -35.80
CA GLU A 108 1.52 -17.25 -35.82
C GLU A 108 1.02 -17.63 -34.39
N VAL A 109 -0.27 -18.00 -34.27
CA VAL A 109 -1.01 -18.35 -33.03
C VAL A 109 -1.12 -19.87 -32.84
N VAL A 110 -0.94 -20.40 -31.61
CA VAL A 110 -1.63 -21.62 -31.10
C VAL A 110 -1.78 -21.58 -29.56
N VAL A 111 -2.96 -21.99 -29.04
CA VAL A 111 -3.23 -22.40 -27.64
C VAL A 111 -4.09 -23.69 -27.70
N PRO A 112 -3.76 -24.78 -26.96
CA PRO A 112 -4.58 -25.30 -25.84
C PRO A 112 -3.76 -26.06 -24.73
N ASP A 113 -4.29 -26.59 -23.62
CA ASP A 113 -5.40 -26.22 -22.69
C ASP A 113 -5.37 -27.18 -21.44
N ALA A 114 -5.95 -26.76 -20.29
CA ALA A 114 -6.38 -27.51 -19.08
C ALA A 114 -5.42 -28.46 -18.30
N GLY A 115 -5.50 -28.45 -16.95
CA GLY A 115 -4.78 -29.43 -16.09
C GLY A 115 -4.80 -29.22 -14.56
N ASP A 116 -5.99 -29.22 -13.97
CA ASP A 116 -6.36 -29.20 -12.52
C ASP A 116 -5.48 -29.96 -11.49
N ALA A 117 -5.31 -29.41 -10.26
CA ALA A 117 -5.37 -30.10 -8.96
C ALA A 117 -4.91 -29.24 -7.74
N ALA A 118 -5.71 -29.19 -6.67
CA ALA A 118 -5.32 -28.70 -5.32
C ALA A 118 -4.71 -29.83 -4.46
N PRO A 119 -4.08 -29.53 -3.28
CA PRO A 119 -4.88 -29.51 -2.03
C PRO A 119 -4.43 -28.55 -0.91
N GLU A 120 -5.38 -28.22 -0.02
CA GLU A 120 -5.20 -27.67 1.34
C GLU A 120 -5.03 -28.82 2.40
N PRO A 121 -4.83 -28.54 3.71
CA PRO A 121 -3.91 -27.57 4.34
C PRO A 121 -3.11 -28.21 5.51
N ALA A 122 -2.10 -27.52 6.08
CA ALA A 122 -1.43 -27.98 7.30
C ALA A 122 -1.02 -26.86 8.27
N VAL A 123 -1.69 -26.85 9.44
CA VAL A 123 -1.23 -26.50 10.81
C VAL A 123 -0.17 -25.42 11.00
N ALA A 124 -0.55 -24.37 11.74
CA ALA A 124 0.31 -23.24 12.15
C ALA A 124 1.40 -23.58 13.18
N PRO A 125 2.50 -22.79 13.21
CA PRO A 125 3.27 -22.52 14.41
C PRO A 125 2.97 -21.11 14.97
N ASN A 126 2.79 -21.04 16.29
CA ASN A 126 2.70 -19.80 17.05
C ASN A 126 4.12 -19.28 17.36
N CYS A 127 4.49 -18.09 16.89
CA CYS A 127 5.81 -17.48 17.14
C CYS A 127 5.68 -16.08 17.74
N GLY A 128 5.52 -16.01 19.06
CA GLY A 128 5.82 -14.80 19.83
C GLY A 128 7.33 -14.66 20.02
N GLY A 129 8.00 -13.90 19.14
CA GLY A 129 9.43 -13.62 19.23
C GLY A 129 9.73 -12.34 20.02
N GLN A 130 10.08 -12.46 21.30
CA GLN A 130 10.68 -11.36 22.05
C GLN A 130 12.15 -11.18 21.66
N CYS A 131 12.55 -9.94 21.40
CA CYS A 131 13.94 -9.57 21.16
C CYS A 131 14.74 -9.58 22.47
N ASN A 132 15.33 -10.72 22.82
CA ASN A 132 16.29 -10.83 23.91
C ASN A 132 17.66 -10.28 23.49
N MET A 133 18.10 -9.22 24.16
CA MET A 133 19.52 -8.87 24.19
C MET A 133 20.29 -9.99 24.91
N HIS A 134 21.40 -10.45 24.34
CA HIS A 134 22.39 -11.26 25.04
C HIS A 134 23.67 -10.42 25.15
N GLU A 135 24.01 -10.00 26.35
CA GLU A 135 25.38 -9.62 26.71
C GLU A 135 26.17 -10.91 26.97
N GLY A 136 27.40 -10.97 26.47
CA GLY A 136 28.31 -12.10 26.66
C GLY A 136 29.70 -11.68 26.21
N ASP A 137 30.65 -11.67 27.14
CA ASP A 137 32.02 -11.20 26.93
C ASP A 137 32.86 -12.14 26.03
N ASP A 138 33.84 -11.51 25.37
CA ASP A 138 35.13 -12.03 24.86
C ASP A 138 35.33 -13.55 24.69
N GLU A 139 35.59 -13.97 23.44
CA GLU A 139 36.83 -14.71 23.12
C GLU A 139 37.34 -14.34 21.72
N ASP A 140 38.67 -14.27 21.60
CA ASP A 140 39.38 -13.75 20.43
C ASP A 140 39.55 -14.84 19.35
N GLY A 141 38.78 -14.73 18.26
CA GLY A 141 38.77 -15.72 17.20
C GLY A 141 38.37 -15.10 15.87
N ALA A 142 39.36 -14.91 14.99
CA ALA A 142 39.21 -14.34 13.65
C ALA A 142 38.37 -15.24 12.72
N SER A 143 37.06 -15.22 12.96
CA SER A 143 36.05 -15.86 12.13
C SER A 143 35.85 -15.00 10.90
N GLU A 144 36.29 -15.50 9.76
CA GLU A 144 36.06 -14.89 8.45
C GLU A 144 34.55 -14.65 8.27
N ALA A 145 34.15 -13.38 8.37
CA ALA A 145 32.76 -12.97 8.53
C ALA A 145 31.97 -13.19 7.23
N THR A 146 31.63 -14.45 6.99
CA THR A 146 30.76 -14.89 5.92
C THR A 146 29.36 -14.41 6.26
N SER A 147 29.00 -13.24 5.74
CA SER A 147 27.65 -12.68 5.90
C SER A 147 26.61 -13.76 5.61
N PRO A 148 25.57 -13.91 6.45
CA PRO A 148 24.56 -14.94 6.23
C PRO A 148 23.93 -14.76 4.84
N PRO A 149 23.60 -15.86 4.14
CA PRO A 149 23.04 -15.79 2.80
C PRO A 149 21.72 -15.00 2.84
N ILE A 150 21.58 -14.04 1.93
CA ILE A 150 20.38 -13.20 1.83
C ILE A 150 19.20 -14.11 1.44
N THR A 151 18.29 -14.34 2.38
CA THR A 151 17.06 -15.11 2.14
C THR A 151 15.94 -14.19 1.69
N SER A 152 14.99 -14.69 0.91
CA SER A 152 13.77 -13.95 0.53
C SER A 152 12.96 -13.48 1.76
N GLU A 153 13.00 -14.26 2.83
CA GLU A 153 12.41 -13.90 4.12
C GLU A 153 13.11 -12.69 4.76
N SER A 154 14.45 -12.67 4.79
CA SER A 154 15.20 -11.51 5.31
C SER A 154 14.97 -10.22 4.51
N ILE A 155 14.73 -10.33 3.20
CA ILE A 155 14.36 -9.19 2.35
C ILE A 155 12.96 -8.68 2.73
N ARG A 156 11.98 -9.58 2.84
CA ARG A 156 10.60 -9.24 3.23
C ARG A 156 10.53 -8.59 4.62
N ASP A 157 11.32 -9.09 5.57
CA ASP A 157 11.39 -8.51 6.91
C ASP A 157 11.99 -7.10 6.91
N ALA A 158 13.02 -6.86 6.09
CA ALA A 158 13.59 -5.53 5.89
C ALA A 158 12.59 -4.57 5.20
N GLU A 159 11.86 -5.03 4.19
CA GLU A 159 10.77 -4.28 3.54
C GLU A 159 9.67 -3.91 4.55
N HIS A 160 9.26 -4.85 5.41
CA HIS A 160 8.28 -4.60 6.47
C HIS A 160 8.78 -3.55 7.47
N CYS A 161 10.06 -3.59 7.85
CA CYS A 161 10.65 -2.55 8.71
C CYS A 161 10.61 -1.14 8.07
N LEU A 162 10.72 -1.03 6.74
CA LEU A 162 10.59 0.25 6.02
C LEU A 162 9.12 0.69 5.91
N LEU A 163 8.22 -0.21 5.52
CA LEU A 163 6.79 0.06 5.38
C LEU A 163 6.12 0.44 6.70
N GLN A 164 6.42 -0.28 7.79
CA GLN A 164 5.91 0.02 9.13
C GLN A 164 6.31 1.44 9.59
N ARG A 165 7.48 1.94 9.18
CA ARG A 165 7.94 3.30 9.50
C ARG A 165 7.25 4.36 8.63
N SER A 166 6.79 4.01 7.43
CA SER A 166 6.14 4.93 6.48
C SER A 166 4.88 5.58 7.06
N ARG A 167 4.73 6.89 6.84
CA ARG A 167 3.48 7.61 7.13
C ARG A 167 2.41 7.33 6.07
N GLU A 168 2.82 7.13 4.82
CA GLU A 168 1.92 6.86 3.69
C GLU A 168 1.12 5.58 3.93
N VAL A 169 1.78 4.51 4.44
CA VAL A 169 1.15 3.25 4.85
C VAL A 169 0.10 3.45 5.94
N ARG A 170 0.40 4.23 6.99
CA ARG A 170 -0.58 4.48 8.07
C ARG A 170 -1.78 5.30 7.59
N CYS A 171 -1.58 6.27 6.70
CA CYS A 171 -2.67 7.00 6.06
C CYS A 171 -3.53 6.09 5.17
N PHE A 172 -2.90 5.22 4.36
CA PHE A 172 -3.61 4.24 3.55
C PHE A 172 -4.48 3.30 4.39
N MET A 173 -3.94 2.75 5.48
CA MET A 173 -4.72 1.89 6.36
C MET A 173 -5.84 2.64 7.08
N TYR A 174 -5.60 3.89 7.50
CA TYR A 174 -6.62 4.76 8.08
C TYR A 174 -7.78 5.04 7.10
N ASP A 175 -7.47 5.36 5.84
CA ASP A 175 -8.47 5.58 4.79
C ASP A 175 -9.22 4.28 4.49
N ALA A 176 -8.54 3.14 4.40
CA ALA A 176 -9.16 1.84 4.14
C ALA A 176 -10.14 1.43 5.25
N MET A 177 -9.74 1.61 6.52
CA MET A 177 -10.59 1.41 7.68
C MET A 177 -11.79 2.36 7.66
N THR A 178 -11.57 3.65 7.36
CA THR A 178 -12.64 4.67 7.28
C THR A 178 -13.66 4.35 6.18
N ALA A 179 -13.19 3.97 4.99
CA ALA A 179 -14.02 3.53 3.87
C ALA A 179 -14.83 2.29 4.22
N SER A 180 -14.20 1.27 4.83
CA SER A 180 -14.85 0.01 5.19
C SER A 180 -15.98 0.17 6.22
N LEU A 181 -15.92 1.21 7.05
CA LEU A 181 -16.93 1.52 8.07
C LEU A 181 -17.99 2.54 7.60
N PHE A 182 -17.85 3.13 6.42
CA PHE A 182 -18.78 4.12 5.90
C PHE A 182 -20.20 3.52 5.74
N HIS A 183 -21.18 4.16 6.38
CA HIS A 183 -22.58 3.71 6.42
C HIS A 183 -22.79 2.23 6.86
N SER A 184 -21.81 1.62 7.53
CA SER A 184 -21.91 0.27 8.12
C SER A 184 -22.97 0.13 9.23
N ASN A 185 -23.62 1.23 9.62
CA ASN A 185 -24.67 1.31 10.64
C ASN A 185 -24.35 0.63 11.99
N ASN A 186 -23.07 0.42 12.28
CA ASN A 186 -22.57 -0.36 13.42
C ASN A 186 -23.08 -1.82 13.42
N GLU A 187 -23.40 -2.41 12.26
CA GLU A 187 -23.72 -3.84 12.18
C GLU A 187 -22.49 -4.66 12.58
N LEU A 188 -22.55 -5.28 13.77
CA LEU A 188 -21.40 -5.95 14.39
C LEU A 188 -20.66 -6.90 13.45
N ARG A 189 -21.39 -7.70 12.66
CA ARG A 189 -20.81 -8.65 11.70
C ARG A 189 -20.03 -7.97 10.57
N ALA A 190 -20.58 -6.88 10.02
CA ALA A 190 -19.93 -6.11 8.97
C ALA A 190 -18.67 -5.40 9.51
N VAL A 191 -18.78 -4.78 10.68
CA VAL A 191 -17.66 -4.12 11.39
C VAL A 191 -16.53 -5.12 11.71
N GLU A 192 -16.86 -6.31 12.23
CA GLU A 192 -15.87 -7.34 12.52
C GLU A 192 -15.25 -7.96 11.26
N ALA A 193 -16.00 -8.07 10.16
CA ALA A 193 -15.46 -8.52 8.87
C ALA A 193 -14.49 -7.50 8.28
N ALA A 194 -14.89 -6.22 8.25
CA ALA A 194 -14.04 -5.10 7.84
C ALA A 194 -12.75 -5.01 8.67
N ARG A 195 -12.85 -5.18 9.99
CA ARG A 195 -11.67 -5.23 10.88
C ARG A 195 -10.75 -6.39 10.54
N ARG A 196 -11.27 -7.60 10.38
CA ARG A 196 -10.44 -8.77 10.04
C ARG A 196 -9.74 -8.61 8.68
N HIS A 197 -10.45 -8.09 7.68
CA HIS A 197 -9.91 -7.84 6.34
C HIS A 197 -8.78 -6.79 6.36
N THR A 198 -9.06 -5.61 6.93
CA THR A 198 -8.06 -4.53 7.04
C THR A 198 -6.86 -4.92 7.90
N PHE A 199 -7.05 -5.69 8.97
CA PHE A 199 -5.94 -6.20 9.79
C PHE A 199 -5.08 -7.19 9.01
N SER A 200 -5.70 -8.13 8.27
CA SER A 200 -4.97 -9.10 7.42
C SER A 200 -4.08 -8.39 6.41
N ILE A 201 -4.60 -7.38 5.72
CA ILE A 201 -3.83 -6.57 4.77
C ILE A 201 -2.71 -5.79 5.46
N GLY A 202 -3.02 -5.12 6.57
CA GLY A 202 -2.06 -4.31 7.32
C GLY A 202 -0.89 -5.13 7.90
N SER A 203 -1.14 -6.35 8.39
CA SER A 203 -0.10 -7.24 8.91
C SER A 203 0.68 -7.92 7.80
N ASN A 204 -0.01 -8.51 6.81
CA ASN A 204 0.64 -9.41 5.85
C ASN A 204 1.39 -8.67 4.75
N LEU A 205 0.85 -7.53 4.27
CA LEU A 205 1.44 -6.77 3.17
C LEU A 205 2.30 -5.60 3.65
N PHE A 206 1.97 -4.99 4.79
CA PHE A 206 2.64 -3.78 5.28
C PHE A 206 3.46 -3.96 6.57
N GLY A 207 3.45 -5.15 7.18
CA GLY A 207 4.21 -5.44 8.39
C GLY A 207 3.77 -4.65 9.63
N LEU A 208 2.56 -4.09 9.64
CA LEU A 208 2.06 -3.32 10.79
C LEU A 208 1.76 -4.24 11.97
N SER A 209 2.15 -3.80 13.17
CA SER A 209 1.87 -4.54 14.40
C SER A 209 0.38 -4.53 14.74
N PHE A 210 -0.07 -5.56 15.48
CA PHE A 210 -1.44 -5.64 15.97
C PHE A 210 -1.85 -4.41 16.82
N ASP A 211 -0.91 -3.86 17.59
CA ASP A 211 -1.15 -2.69 18.44
C ASP A 211 -1.32 -1.41 17.60
N GLU A 212 -0.52 -1.21 16.54
CA GLU A 212 -0.70 -0.10 15.59
C GLU A 212 -2.03 -0.19 14.85
N LEU A 213 -2.39 -1.39 14.36
CA LEU A 213 -3.67 -1.62 13.70
C LEU A 213 -4.85 -1.40 14.65
N THR A 214 -4.72 -1.82 15.92
CA THR A 214 -5.72 -1.58 16.96
C THR A 214 -5.85 -0.10 17.32
N ALA A 215 -4.75 0.66 17.34
CA ALA A 215 -4.76 2.09 17.57
C ALA A 215 -5.44 2.85 16.42
N LEU A 216 -5.11 2.52 15.16
CA LEU A 216 -5.76 3.09 13.97
C LEU A 216 -7.27 2.77 13.95
N TRP A 217 -7.65 1.51 14.20
CA TRP A 217 -9.04 1.10 14.22
C TRP A 217 -9.88 1.86 15.25
N ARG A 218 -9.38 1.97 16.48
CA ARG A 218 -10.04 2.73 17.57
C ARG A 218 -10.16 4.21 17.25
N LEU A 219 -9.19 4.80 16.55
CA LEU A 219 -9.27 6.19 16.09
C LEU A 219 -10.43 6.37 15.09
N VAL A 220 -10.54 5.47 14.09
CA VAL A 220 -11.63 5.52 13.10
C VAL A 220 -13.00 5.29 13.75
N GLU A 221 -13.13 4.33 14.68
CA GLU A 221 -14.36 4.10 15.45
C GLU A 221 -14.76 5.35 16.25
N ALA A 222 -13.81 5.98 16.96
CA ALA A 222 -14.05 7.20 17.71
C ALA A 222 -14.48 8.37 16.82
N GLU A 223 -13.83 8.55 15.66
CA GLU A 223 -14.24 9.56 14.68
C GLU A 223 -15.66 9.31 14.13
N LEU A 224 -16.02 8.06 13.84
CA LEU A 224 -17.36 7.71 13.35
C LEU A 224 -18.43 8.02 14.41
N LEU A 225 -18.17 7.71 15.68
CA LEU A 225 -19.05 8.06 16.79
C LEU A 225 -19.20 9.57 16.94
N LEU A 226 -18.09 10.33 16.92
CA LEU A 226 -18.11 11.80 17.00
C LEU A 226 -18.86 12.44 15.82
N LYS A 227 -18.74 11.89 14.61
CA LYS A 227 -19.49 12.34 13.42
C LYS A 227 -21.00 12.12 13.61
N LYS A 228 -21.42 10.95 14.12
CA LYS A 228 -22.84 10.65 14.43
C LYS A 228 -23.40 11.55 15.54
N GLU A 229 -22.65 11.74 16.63
CA GLU A 229 -23.04 12.65 17.71
C GLU A 229 -23.17 14.10 17.23
N LYS A 230 -22.23 14.57 16.40
CA LYS A 230 -22.28 15.92 15.80
C LYS A 230 -23.53 16.14 14.95
N VAL A 231 -23.91 15.19 14.10
CA VAL A 231 -25.15 15.27 13.29
C VAL A 231 -26.39 15.37 14.19
N LYS A 232 -26.46 14.52 15.23
CA LYS A 232 -27.55 14.49 16.22
C LYS A 232 -27.66 15.81 17.01
N VAL A 233 -26.54 16.35 17.49
CA VAL A 233 -26.50 17.58 18.30
C VAL A 233 -26.77 18.83 17.46
N LEU A 234 -26.27 18.90 16.22
CA LEU A 234 -26.49 20.03 15.33
C LEU A 234 -27.85 19.99 14.61
N GLY A 235 -28.66 18.93 14.81
CA GLY A 235 -29.99 18.80 14.21
C GLY A 235 -29.98 18.85 12.68
N GLN A 236 -28.93 18.35 12.03
CA GLN A 236 -28.84 18.41 10.58
C GLN A 236 -29.89 17.47 9.94
N PRO A 237 -30.80 17.99 9.09
CA PRO A 237 -32.01 17.26 8.67
C PRO A 237 -31.77 16.19 7.59
N TRP A 238 -30.52 15.81 7.32
CA TRP A 238 -30.11 14.90 6.24
C TRP A 238 -29.45 13.62 6.80
N GLY A 239 -29.99 13.11 7.90
CA GLY A 239 -29.40 12.03 8.71
C GLY A 239 -30.10 10.67 8.62
N GLU A 240 -30.85 10.42 7.55
CA GLU A 240 -31.52 9.14 7.22
C GLU A 240 -31.15 8.68 5.80
#